data_AF-A0A6C2YUG0-F1
#
_entry.id   AF-A0A6C2YUG0-F1
#
_cell.length_a   1.000
_cell.length_b   1.000
_cell.length_c   1.000
_cell.angle_alpha   90.00
_cell.angle_beta   90.00
_cell.angle_gamma   90.00
#
_symmetry.space_group_name_H-M   'P 1'
#
loop_
_entity.id
_entity.type
_entity.pdbx_description
1 polymer ?
#
loop_
_entity_poly.entity_id
_entity_poly.type
_entity_poly.pdbx_seq_one_letter_code
_entity_poly.pdbx_strand_id
1 'polypeptide(L)'
;MNIFILLCTVSVQQDISPKKIGDLSDAYRKSLIGKEFTFSHDDDVAGGGTFHIEGAYASIVYQDKVFHRVDLDETFTKDGISGKRIKAILQRNDGLYELKNESNRWVLEFYYDNLTDLYKNYPYHNDASLIMAPICRISDPLDSLLSKDPVKSPWRSILLPGGDASHFQTHEIRRGATTPSSITDYRLVNGLLQQLSISPIGSTKSKQVDIIYQEWKGVKYPQQVTLRSTLSDPPLTSVTKFSEIRECTKDPSFFSLTAFGLPEVAGVDLGKSTPVWEWLLAGASVLAAAAGLFRWLQLRSLRKGTIA
;
A
#
# COMPACT_ATOMS: atom_id res chain seq x y z
N MET A 1 -34.42 -2.64 -51.74
CA MET A 1 -35.30 -1.90 -50.82
C MET A 1 -35.17 -2.55 -49.45
N ASN A 2 -35.04 -1.74 -48.40
CA ASN A 2 -34.27 -1.99 -47.18
C ASN A 2 -34.57 -3.27 -46.38
N ILE A 3 -33.48 -3.96 -46.03
CA ILE A 3 -33.38 -4.99 -44.98
C ILE A 3 -33.38 -4.25 -43.63
N PHE A 4 -34.41 -4.48 -42.81
CA PHE A 4 -34.38 -4.10 -41.40
C PHE A 4 -33.54 -5.12 -40.64
N ILE A 5 -32.29 -4.75 -40.33
CA ILE A 5 -31.49 -5.44 -39.33
C ILE A 5 -32.02 -5.01 -37.97
N LEU A 6 -32.69 -5.95 -37.30
CA LEU A 6 -33.07 -5.86 -35.90
C LEU A 6 -31.76 -5.80 -35.08
N LEU A 7 -31.36 -4.60 -34.68
CA LEU A 7 -30.33 -4.38 -33.66
C LEU A 7 -30.88 -4.92 -32.34
N CYS A 8 -30.62 -6.19 -32.04
CA CYS A 8 -30.66 -6.68 -30.68
C CYS A 8 -29.60 -5.92 -29.88
N THR A 9 -30.00 -4.83 -29.24
CA THR A 9 -29.29 -4.25 -28.11
C THR A 9 -29.34 -5.25 -26.97
N VAL A 10 -28.43 -6.21 -27.00
CA VAL A 10 -28.08 -6.97 -25.80
C VAL A 10 -27.41 -5.96 -24.88
N SER A 11 -28.21 -5.31 -24.04
CA SER A 11 -27.76 -4.70 -22.80
C SER A 11 -27.11 -5.84 -22.01
N VAL A 12 -25.80 -6.01 -22.18
CA VAL A 12 -25.01 -6.91 -21.34
C VAL A 12 -24.96 -6.22 -19.99
N GLN A 13 -25.98 -6.49 -19.18
CA GLN A 13 -25.98 -6.22 -17.76
C GLN A 13 -24.75 -6.95 -17.21
N GLN A 14 -23.65 -6.22 -17.02
CA GLN A 14 -22.44 -6.81 -16.46
C GLN A 14 -22.80 -7.28 -15.05
N ASP A 15 -22.83 -8.59 -14.86
CA ASP A 15 -23.10 -9.19 -13.56
C ASP A 15 -21.91 -8.90 -12.63
N ILE A 16 -22.05 -7.86 -11.80
CA ILE A 16 -21.07 -7.48 -10.79
C ILE A 16 -21.19 -8.49 -9.65
N SER A 17 -20.26 -9.44 -9.61
CA SER A 17 -20.14 -10.46 -8.56
C SER A 17 -18.83 -10.31 -7.78
N PRO A 18 -18.72 -10.86 -6.56
CA PRO A 18 -17.46 -10.83 -5.79
C PRO A 18 -16.28 -11.42 -6.57
N LYS A 19 -16.53 -12.48 -7.36
CA LYS A 19 -15.52 -13.08 -8.24
C LYS A 19 -15.06 -12.08 -9.31
N LYS A 20 -16.01 -11.42 -9.99
CA LYS A 20 -15.70 -10.43 -11.04
C LYS A 20 -14.86 -9.28 -10.49
N ILE A 21 -15.19 -8.82 -9.29
CA ILE A 21 -14.45 -7.80 -8.55
C ILE A 21 -13.01 -8.27 -8.25
N GLY A 22 -12.86 -9.51 -7.77
CA GLY A 22 -11.55 -10.13 -7.56
C GLY A 22 -10.74 -10.18 -8.86
N ASP A 23 -11.34 -10.64 -9.95
CA ASP A 23 -10.69 -10.74 -11.26
C ASP A 23 -10.22 -9.36 -11.78
N LEU A 24 -11.01 -8.30 -11.57
CA LEU A 24 -10.64 -6.92 -11.95
C LEU A 24 -9.48 -6.39 -11.12
N SER A 25 -9.47 -6.68 -9.81
CA SER A 25 -8.34 -6.38 -8.92
C SER A 25 -7.07 -7.06 -9.39
N ASP A 26 -7.15 -8.35 -9.66
CA ASP A 26 -6.03 -9.15 -10.13
C ASP A 26 -5.50 -8.64 -11.48
N ALA A 27 -6.38 -8.27 -12.40
CA ALA A 27 -6.02 -7.74 -13.71
C ALA A 27 -5.21 -6.45 -13.62
N TYR A 28 -5.63 -5.51 -12.77
CA TYR A 28 -4.89 -4.26 -12.56
C TYR A 28 -3.56 -4.47 -11.83
N ARG A 29 -3.51 -5.34 -10.82
CA ARG A 29 -2.23 -5.68 -10.17
C ARG A 29 -1.22 -6.19 -11.19
N LYS A 30 -1.68 -7.06 -12.09
CA LYS A 30 -0.85 -7.57 -13.19
C LYS A 30 -0.48 -6.47 -14.19
N SER A 31 -1.36 -5.50 -14.46
CA SER A 31 -1.04 -4.41 -15.39
C SER A 31 0.04 -3.46 -14.85
N LEU A 32 0.21 -3.38 -13.52
CA LEU A 32 1.28 -2.61 -12.90
C LEU A 32 2.68 -3.24 -13.08
N ILE A 33 2.77 -4.51 -13.48
CA ILE A 33 4.04 -5.21 -13.66
C ILE A 33 4.83 -4.61 -14.82
N GLY A 34 6.12 -4.35 -14.61
CA GLY A 34 6.98 -3.73 -15.60
C GLY A 34 6.72 -2.23 -15.76
N LYS A 35 6.07 -1.59 -14.79
CA LYS A 35 5.77 -0.15 -14.82
C LYS A 35 6.53 0.61 -13.75
N GLU A 36 6.74 1.89 -14.01
CA GLU A 36 7.19 2.87 -13.04
C GLU A 36 6.42 4.18 -13.16
N PHE A 37 6.27 4.87 -12.04
CA PHE A 37 5.66 6.21 -11.93
C PHE A 37 5.96 6.79 -10.55
N THR A 38 5.75 8.10 -10.40
CA THR A 38 5.76 8.78 -9.10
C THR A 38 4.35 9.19 -8.70
N PHE A 39 4.17 9.52 -7.44
CA PHE A 39 2.92 10.06 -6.93
C PHE A 39 3.17 11.02 -5.77
N SER A 40 2.24 11.94 -5.58
CA SER A 40 2.14 12.73 -4.36
C SER A 40 0.84 12.41 -3.65
N HIS A 41 0.82 12.54 -2.33
CA HIS A 41 -0.37 12.40 -1.52
C HIS A 41 -0.40 13.50 -0.46
N ASP A 42 -1.47 14.28 -0.45
CA ASP A 42 -1.75 15.28 0.57
C ASP A 42 -2.94 14.79 1.41
N ASP A 43 -2.82 14.82 2.73
CA ASP A 43 -3.89 14.45 3.66
C ASP A 43 -4.05 15.52 4.75
N ASP A 44 -5.29 15.96 4.95
CA ASP A 44 -5.67 16.81 6.08
C ASP A 44 -5.73 15.97 7.35
N VAL A 45 -5.06 16.41 8.42
CA VAL A 45 -5.03 15.67 9.69
C VAL A 45 -6.07 16.21 10.66
N ALA A 46 -6.80 15.29 11.31
CA ALA A 46 -7.77 15.62 12.34
C ALA A 46 -7.13 16.45 13.47
N GLY A 47 -7.75 17.58 13.79
CA GLY A 47 -7.23 18.52 14.79
C GLY A 47 -6.13 19.45 14.27
N GLY A 48 -6.02 19.62 12.94
CA GLY A 48 -5.09 20.54 12.29
C GLY A 48 -3.74 19.90 11.96
N GLY A 49 -3.15 20.36 10.86
CA GLY A 49 -1.91 19.86 10.29
C GLY A 49 -2.10 19.20 8.93
N THR A 50 -1.00 18.95 8.24
CA THR A 50 -0.97 18.29 6.93
C THR A 50 0.02 17.14 6.96
N PHE A 51 -0.34 16.08 6.26
CA PHE A 51 0.56 14.97 5.95
C PHE A 51 0.77 14.96 4.44
N HIS A 52 2.03 15.00 4.02
CA HIS A 52 2.41 15.00 2.64
C HIS A 52 3.34 13.82 2.37
N ILE A 53 3.12 13.10 1.28
CA ILE A 53 3.95 11.98 0.85
C ILE A 53 4.34 12.22 -0.60
N GLU A 54 5.64 12.13 -0.89
CA GLU A 54 6.14 11.93 -2.24
C GLU A 54 6.58 10.47 -2.37
N GLY A 55 6.13 9.80 -3.43
CA GLY A 55 6.36 8.38 -3.62
C GLY A 55 6.82 8.04 -5.03
N ALA A 56 7.56 6.94 -5.14
CA ALA A 56 7.99 6.37 -6.42
C ALA A 56 7.74 4.87 -6.43
N TYR A 57 6.98 4.38 -7.41
CA TYR A 57 6.74 2.98 -7.65
C TYR A 57 7.53 2.48 -8.85
N ALA A 58 8.07 1.27 -8.74
CA ALA A 58 8.60 0.52 -9.86
C ALA A 58 8.31 -0.97 -9.70
N SER A 59 8.28 -1.69 -10.81
CA SER A 59 8.26 -3.15 -10.81
C SER A 59 8.88 -3.75 -12.05
N ILE A 60 9.41 -4.96 -11.92
CA ILE A 60 10.01 -5.72 -13.02
C ILE A 60 9.63 -7.19 -12.92
N VAL A 61 9.82 -7.90 -14.04
CA VAL A 61 9.93 -9.36 -14.06
C VAL A 61 11.40 -9.72 -14.19
N TYR A 62 11.91 -10.54 -13.28
CA TYR A 62 13.27 -11.04 -13.30
C TYR A 62 13.26 -12.52 -12.97
N GLN A 63 13.82 -13.36 -13.86
CA GLN A 63 13.85 -14.83 -13.72
C GLN A 63 12.47 -15.42 -13.36
N ASP A 64 11.43 -15.04 -14.10
CA ASP A 64 10.03 -15.47 -13.90
C ASP A 64 9.42 -15.10 -12.54
N LYS A 65 10.07 -14.21 -11.78
CA LYS A 65 9.56 -13.64 -10.53
C LYS A 65 9.27 -12.16 -10.70
N VAL A 66 8.26 -11.69 -9.97
CA VAL A 66 7.83 -10.29 -9.99
C VAL A 66 8.37 -9.60 -8.76
N PHE A 67 8.96 -8.44 -8.97
CA PHE A 67 9.52 -7.60 -7.92
C PHE A 67 8.84 -6.24 -7.97
N HIS A 68 8.44 -5.72 -6.82
CA HIS A 68 7.93 -4.35 -6.70
C HIS A 68 8.72 -3.59 -5.65
N ARG A 69 8.87 -2.29 -5.88
CA ARG A 69 9.48 -1.36 -4.93
C ARG A 69 8.65 -0.08 -4.88
N VAL A 70 8.41 0.40 -3.66
CA VAL A 70 7.82 1.71 -3.39
C VAL A 70 8.77 2.47 -2.48
N ASP A 71 9.33 3.57 -2.96
CA ASP A 71 10.06 4.52 -2.11
C ASP A 71 9.12 5.64 -1.68
N LEU A 72 9.24 6.09 -0.43
CA LEU A 72 8.36 7.08 0.18
C LEU A 72 9.17 8.13 0.96
N ASP A 73 8.79 9.39 0.77
CA ASP A 73 9.24 10.53 1.55
C ASP A 73 8.03 11.19 2.19
N GLU A 74 7.84 10.95 3.49
CA GLU A 74 6.71 11.40 4.28
C GLU A 74 7.10 12.64 5.09
N THR A 75 6.31 13.69 4.97
CA THR A 75 6.45 14.93 5.73
C THR A 75 5.15 15.21 6.48
N PHE A 76 5.22 15.21 7.80
CA PHE A 76 4.12 15.67 8.66
C PHE A 76 4.41 17.09 9.12
N THR A 77 3.42 17.99 9.02
CA THR A 77 3.53 19.36 9.55
C THR A 77 2.32 19.70 10.40
N LYS A 78 2.55 20.15 11.63
CA LYS A 78 1.51 20.64 12.53
C LYS A 78 2.04 21.69 13.48
N ASP A 79 1.31 22.79 13.66
CA ASP A 79 1.64 23.86 14.61
C ASP A 79 3.09 24.38 14.50
N GLY A 80 3.61 24.44 13.26
CA GLY A 80 4.99 24.87 12.97
C GLY A 80 6.07 23.81 13.23
N ILE A 81 5.70 22.62 13.72
CA ILE A 81 6.59 21.47 13.86
C ILE A 81 6.49 20.61 12.60
N SER A 82 7.63 20.30 11.98
CA SER A 82 7.71 19.36 10.87
C SER A 82 8.54 18.12 11.24
N GLY A 83 8.06 16.97 10.81
CA GLY A 83 8.76 15.69 10.91
C GLY A 83 8.89 15.07 9.53
N LYS A 84 10.04 14.47 9.25
CA LYS A 84 10.33 13.80 7.97
C LYS A 84 10.65 12.33 8.22
N ARG A 85 10.11 11.45 7.39
CA ARG A 85 10.38 10.00 7.42
C ARG A 85 10.55 9.48 6.01
N ILE A 86 11.64 8.74 5.78
CA ILE A 86 11.91 8.10 4.50
C ILE A 86 11.77 6.60 4.67
N LYS A 87 11.01 5.96 3.78
CA LYS A 87 10.78 4.51 3.77
C LYS A 87 11.01 3.93 2.39
N ALA A 88 11.23 2.62 2.36
CA ALA A 88 11.16 1.82 1.15
C ALA A 88 10.42 0.52 1.45
N ILE A 89 9.52 0.12 0.56
CA ILE A 89 8.75 -1.11 0.65
C ILE A 89 9.19 -1.98 -0.53
N LEU A 90 9.67 -3.19 -0.24
CA LEU A 90 10.07 -4.17 -1.25
C LEU A 90 9.12 -5.36 -1.19
N GLN A 91 8.45 -5.65 -2.30
CA GLN A 91 7.71 -6.88 -2.50
C GLN A 91 8.53 -7.82 -3.38
N ARG A 92 8.79 -9.01 -2.87
CA ARG A 92 9.59 -10.04 -3.51
C ARG A 92 8.90 -11.39 -3.40
N ASN A 93 9.47 -12.41 -4.04
CA ASN A 93 8.97 -13.78 -3.96
C ASN A 93 9.26 -14.47 -2.60
N ASP A 94 10.14 -13.89 -1.79
CA ASP A 94 10.51 -14.33 -0.44
C ASP A 94 9.85 -13.51 0.68
N GLY A 95 9.01 -12.54 0.31
CA GLY A 95 8.16 -11.80 1.24
C GLY A 95 8.09 -10.30 0.95
N LEU A 96 7.53 -9.57 1.91
CA LEU A 96 7.44 -8.13 1.93
C LEU A 96 8.38 -7.57 2.99
N TYR A 97 9.18 -6.58 2.62
CA TYR A 97 10.11 -5.88 3.50
C TYR A 97 9.72 -4.41 3.58
N GLU A 98 9.59 -3.89 4.80
CA GLU A 98 9.44 -2.47 5.06
C GLU A 98 10.73 -1.97 5.70
N LEU A 99 11.39 -1.06 4.99
CA LEU A 99 12.66 -0.47 5.36
C LEU A 99 12.44 1.00 5.71
N LYS A 100 13.14 1.46 6.73
CA LYS A 100 13.14 2.86 7.16
C LYS A 100 14.55 3.41 7.12
N ASN A 101 14.70 4.67 6.72
CA ASN A 101 15.97 5.37 6.89
C ASN A 101 16.02 6.03 8.28
N GLU A 102 16.99 5.63 9.10
CA GLU A 102 17.28 6.21 10.39
C GLU A 102 18.71 6.75 10.38
N SER A 103 18.87 8.07 10.53
CA SER A 103 20.18 8.74 10.60
C SER A 103 21.13 8.33 9.46
N ASN A 104 20.65 8.33 8.22
CA ASN A 104 21.38 7.92 7.01
C ASN A 104 21.73 6.43 6.94
N ARG A 105 21.03 5.57 7.68
CA ARG A 105 21.16 4.11 7.57
C ARG A 105 19.81 3.47 7.35
N TRP A 106 19.77 2.44 6.52
CA TRP A 106 18.55 1.67 6.32
C TRP A 106 18.44 0.56 7.36
N VAL A 107 17.28 0.48 7.97
CA VAL A 107 16.92 -0.56 8.93
C VAL A 107 15.69 -1.29 8.46
N LEU A 108 15.67 -2.61 8.65
CA LEU A 108 14.48 -3.43 8.45
C LEU A 108 13.53 -3.16 9.61
N GLU A 109 12.37 -2.57 9.30
CA GLU A 109 11.34 -2.27 10.29
C GLU A 109 10.37 -3.45 10.42
N PHE A 110 9.90 -3.97 9.28
CA PHE A 110 9.01 -5.13 9.25
C PHE A 110 9.38 -6.10 8.12
N TYR A 111 9.13 -7.38 8.38
CA TYR A 111 9.24 -8.46 7.40
C TYR A 111 8.02 -9.38 7.51
N TYR A 112 7.43 -9.69 6.36
CA TYR A 112 6.29 -10.59 6.25
C TYR A 112 6.59 -11.66 5.19
N ASP A 113 6.86 -12.88 5.64
CA ASP A 113 7.25 -14.02 4.81
C ASP A 113 6.10 -14.55 3.94
N ASN A 114 4.87 -14.44 4.42
CA ASN A 114 3.66 -14.91 3.75
C ASN A 114 3.05 -13.91 2.74
N LEU A 115 3.58 -12.69 2.68
CA LEU A 115 3.16 -11.67 1.73
C LEU A 115 4.11 -11.72 0.54
N THR A 116 3.93 -12.68 -0.36
CA THR A 116 4.74 -12.82 -1.61
C THR A 116 4.01 -12.26 -2.84
N ASP A 117 2.69 -12.13 -2.74
CA ASP A 117 1.84 -11.49 -3.74
C ASP A 117 1.31 -10.19 -3.17
N LEU A 118 1.73 -9.05 -3.74
CA LEU A 118 1.19 -7.74 -3.40
C LEU A 118 -0.35 -7.78 -3.44
N TYR A 119 -0.99 -7.41 -2.33
CA TYR A 119 -2.42 -7.12 -2.22
C TYR A 119 -3.39 -8.29 -2.48
N LYS A 120 -2.94 -9.54 -2.39
CA LYS A 120 -3.86 -10.70 -2.31
C LYS A 120 -4.49 -10.82 -0.92
N ASN A 121 -3.80 -10.32 0.10
CA ASN A 121 -4.27 -10.28 1.48
C ASN A 121 -4.84 -8.89 1.79
N TYR A 122 -6.13 -8.72 1.53
CA TYR A 122 -6.88 -7.46 1.66
C TYR A 122 -6.74 -6.67 2.97
N PRO A 123 -6.58 -7.27 4.17
CA PRO A 123 -6.42 -6.49 5.40
C PRO A 123 -5.02 -5.88 5.58
N TYR A 124 -4.09 -6.11 4.66
CA TYR A 124 -2.75 -5.55 4.75
C TYR A 124 -2.74 -4.09 4.27
N HIS A 125 -2.97 -3.17 5.21
CA HIS A 125 -2.82 -1.75 5.00
C HIS A 125 -1.36 -1.34 5.18
N ASN A 126 -0.72 -0.95 4.08
CA ASN A 126 0.54 -0.21 4.12
C ASN A 126 0.44 1.01 3.20
N ASP A 127 1.49 1.83 3.16
CA ASP A 127 1.54 3.04 2.32
C ASP A 127 1.48 2.71 0.81
N ALA A 128 1.74 1.46 0.43
CA ALA A 128 1.54 0.97 -0.93
C ALA A 128 0.04 0.84 -1.31
N SER A 129 -0.88 0.95 -0.35
CA SER A 129 -2.33 1.01 -0.61
C SER A 129 -2.74 2.22 -1.45
N LEU A 130 -1.95 3.31 -1.45
CA LEU A 130 -2.21 4.49 -2.26
C LEU A 130 -2.18 4.17 -3.76
N ILE A 131 -1.26 3.31 -4.19
CA ILE A 131 -1.14 2.83 -5.58
C ILE A 131 -2.33 1.96 -5.99
N MET A 132 -2.92 1.29 -5.01
CA MET A 132 -4.01 0.35 -5.19
C MET A 132 -5.39 0.92 -4.86
N ALA A 133 -5.46 2.17 -4.40
CA ALA A 133 -6.69 2.85 -4.02
C ALA A 133 -7.87 2.69 -5.01
N PRO A 134 -7.67 2.60 -6.35
CA PRO A 134 -8.77 2.41 -7.29
C PRO A 134 -9.45 1.05 -7.22
N ILE A 135 -8.82 0.04 -6.62
CA ILE A 135 -9.33 -1.34 -6.64
C ILE A 135 -9.26 -2.06 -5.29
N CYS A 136 -8.36 -1.64 -4.39
CA CYS A 136 -8.33 -2.13 -3.02
C CYS A 136 -9.67 -1.91 -2.30
N ARG A 137 -10.44 -0.86 -2.63
CA ARG A 137 -11.75 -0.64 -2.01
C ARG A 137 -12.90 -1.49 -2.55
N ILE A 138 -12.75 -2.11 -3.72
CA ILE A 138 -13.77 -3.05 -4.22
C ILE A 138 -13.56 -4.42 -3.56
N SER A 139 -12.37 -4.69 -3.05
CA SER A 139 -11.94 -6.03 -2.66
C SER A 139 -11.60 -6.20 -1.16
N ASP A 140 -11.53 -5.11 -0.41
CA ASP A 140 -11.49 -5.12 1.05
C ASP A 140 -12.88 -4.68 1.60
N PRO A 141 -13.60 -5.53 2.35
CA PRO A 141 -14.79 -5.10 3.07
C PRO A 141 -14.38 -4.13 4.19
N LEU A 142 -14.39 -2.84 3.83
CA LEU A 142 -13.91 -1.67 4.54
C LEU A 142 -14.69 -1.36 5.82
N ASP A 143 -14.11 -1.72 6.97
CA ASP A 143 -14.59 -1.18 8.25
C ASP A 143 -13.50 -0.68 9.21
N SER A 144 -12.22 -0.76 8.83
CA SER A 144 -11.14 -0.11 9.61
C SER A 144 -11.23 1.42 9.56
N LEU A 145 -11.79 1.98 8.48
CA LEU A 145 -11.91 3.44 8.28
C LEU A 145 -13.12 4.07 8.98
N LEU A 146 -14.06 3.27 9.51
CA LEU A 146 -15.21 3.72 10.30
C LEU A 146 -15.17 3.21 11.75
N SER A 147 -14.44 2.13 12.02
CA SER A 147 -14.24 1.61 13.37
C SER A 147 -13.17 2.40 14.13
N LYS A 148 -13.49 2.80 15.37
CA LYS A 148 -12.50 3.30 16.33
C LYS A 148 -11.64 2.19 16.95
N ASP A 149 -11.95 0.92 16.67
CA ASP A 149 -11.26 -0.26 17.22
C ASP A 149 -10.96 -1.27 16.08
N PRO A 150 -9.75 -1.21 15.49
CA PRO A 150 -9.36 -2.10 14.38
C PRO A 150 -9.10 -3.54 14.80
N VAL A 151 -9.03 -3.84 16.11
CA VAL A 151 -8.59 -5.16 16.63
C VAL A 151 -9.77 -6.13 16.83
N LYS A 152 -11.03 -5.69 16.76
CA LYS A 152 -12.18 -6.47 17.28
C LYS A 152 -13.40 -6.68 16.38
N SER A 153 -13.45 -6.15 15.16
CA SER A 153 -14.72 -6.16 14.41
C SER A 153 -14.63 -6.99 13.13
N PRO A 154 -14.99 -8.28 13.15
CA PRO A 154 -15.27 -9.02 11.93
C PRO A 154 -16.62 -8.53 11.37
N TRP A 155 -16.58 -8.03 10.14
CA TRP A 155 -17.75 -7.55 9.42
C TRP A 155 -18.19 -8.58 8.39
N ARG A 156 -19.46 -8.51 7.99
CA ARG A 156 -20.03 -9.20 6.85
C ARG A 156 -20.55 -8.18 5.87
N SER A 157 -20.07 -8.23 4.63
CA SER A 157 -20.59 -7.42 3.53
C SER A 157 -21.58 -8.22 2.71
N ILE A 158 -22.67 -7.57 2.31
CA ILE A 158 -23.62 -8.12 1.34
C ILE A 158 -23.58 -7.23 0.10
N LEU A 159 -23.19 -7.81 -1.04
CA LEU A 159 -23.23 -7.14 -2.34
C LEU A 159 -24.68 -7.11 -2.86
N LEU A 160 -25.13 -5.93 -3.26
CA LEU A 160 -26.47 -5.68 -3.80
C LEU A 160 -26.34 -4.93 -5.14
N PRO A 161 -27.09 -5.34 -6.18
CA PRO A 161 -27.12 -4.59 -7.43
C PRO A 161 -27.81 -3.23 -7.20
N GLY A 162 -27.27 -2.17 -7.77
CA GLY A 162 -27.81 -0.83 -7.65
C GLY A 162 -28.46 -0.43 -8.95
N GLY A 163 -29.76 -0.65 -9.14
CA GLY A 163 -30.57 -0.08 -10.24
C GLY A 163 -30.21 -0.39 -11.70
N ASP A 164 -28.95 -0.33 -12.10
CA ASP A 164 -28.36 -0.49 -13.42
C ASP A 164 -26.97 -1.19 -13.35
N ALA A 165 -26.35 -1.44 -14.51
CA ALA A 165 -25.07 -2.17 -14.61
C ALA A 165 -23.84 -1.35 -14.21
N SER A 166 -23.98 -0.04 -14.04
CA SER A 166 -22.94 0.89 -13.62
C SER A 166 -22.97 1.18 -12.12
N HIS A 167 -23.91 0.60 -11.38
CA HIS A 167 -24.12 0.92 -9.98
C HIS A 167 -24.33 -0.35 -9.13
N PHE A 168 -23.66 -0.42 -8.00
CA PHE A 168 -23.86 -1.46 -7.00
C PHE A 168 -23.56 -0.94 -5.61
N GLN A 169 -24.02 -1.68 -4.61
CA GLN A 169 -23.87 -1.32 -3.21
C GLN A 169 -23.32 -2.49 -2.40
N THR A 170 -22.61 -2.20 -1.33
CA THR A 170 -22.38 -3.17 -0.25
C THR A 170 -23.02 -2.69 1.03
N HIS A 171 -23.66 -3.62 1.74
CA HIS A 171 -24.23 -3.40 3.06
C HIS A 171 -23.34 -4.07 4.10
N GLU A 172 -22.79 -3.29 5.02
CA GLU A 172 -21.85 -3.76 6.03
C GLU A 172 -22.55 -4.08 7.34
N ILE A 173 -22.44 -5.33 7.80
CA ILE A 173 -23.11 -5.86 8.98
C ILE A 173 -22.06 -6.32 9.99
N ARG A 174 -22.10 -5.77 11.20
CA ARG A 174 -21.23 -6.23 12.30
C ARG A 174 -21.53 -7.69 12.63
N ARG A 175 -20.50 -8.49 12.96
CA ARG A 175 -20.73 -9.85 13.47
C ARG A 175 -21.67 -9.82 14.67
N GLY A 176 -22.75 -10.60 14.58
CA GLY A 176 -23.80 -10.66 15.60
C GLY A 176 -24.96 -9.68 15.39
N ALA A 177 -24.82 -8.71 14.47
CA ALA A 177 -25.93 -7.85 14.05
C ALA A 177 -26.75 -8.51 12.92
N THR A 178 -28.03 -8.15 12.84
CA THR A 178 -28.94 -8.58 11.76
C THR A 178 -29.20 -7.48 10.74
N THR A 179 -28.90 -6.22 11.10
CA THR A 179 -29.07 -5.05 10.24
C THR A 179 -27.72 -4.46 9.86
N PRO A 180 -27.58 -3.88 8.66
CA PRO A 180 -26.36 -3.17 8.31
C PRO A 180 -26.19 -1.92 9.16
N SER A 181 -24.95 -1.45 9.31
CA SER A 181 -24.65 -0.17 9.96
C SER A 181 -24.03 0.87 9.02
N SER A 182 -23.55 0.44 7.86
CA SER A 182 -23.07 1.32 6.79
C SER A 182 -23.41 0.75 5.42
N ILE A 183 -23.45 1.64 4.44
CA ILE A 183 -23.67 1.35 3.03
C ILE A 183 -22.49 1.95 2.27
N THR A 184 -21.91 1.17 1.37
CA THR A 184 -21.00 1.69 0.35
C THR A 184 -21.70 1.67 -0.99
N ASP A 185 -21.75 2.82 -1.65
CA ASP A 185 -22.30 3.01 -2.99
C ASP A 185 -21.14 3.09 -3.99
N TYR A 186 -21.18 2.30 -5.06
CA TYR A 186 -20.13 2.22 -6.07
C TYR A 186 -20.68 2.60 -7.44
N ARG A 187 -20.00 3.52 -8.14
CA ARG A 187 -20.36 3.92 -9.50
C ARG A 187 -19.22 3.64 -10.46
N LEU A 188 -19.54 2.83 -11.46
CA LEU A 188 -18.66 2.45 -12.54
C LEU A 188 -18.96 3.27 -13.80
N VAL A 189 -17.92 3.67 -14.53
CA VAL A 189 -18.04 4.22 -15.88
C VAL A 189 -17.18 3.37 -16.79
N ASN A 190 -17.77 2.79 -17.83
CA ASN A 190 -17.08 1.85 -18.74
C ASN A 190 -16.38 0.69 -18.00
N GLY A 191 -16.97 0.20 -16.91
CA GLY A 191 -16.42 -0.89 -16.08
C GLY A 191 -15.30 -0.48 -15.12
N LEU A 192 -14.97 0.81 -15.02
CA LEU A 192 -13.97 1.35 -14.10
C LEU A 192 -14.62 2.10 -12.95
N LEU A 193 -14.06 1.99 -11.75
CA LEU A 193 -14.57 2.68 -10.57
C LEU A 193 -14.32 4.18 -10.65
N GLN A 194 -15.36 4.96 -10.93
CA GLN A 194 -15.25 6.41 -11.01
C GLN A 194 -15.45 7.06 -9.64
N GLN A 195 -16.36 6.50 -8.85
CA GLN A 195 -16.77 7.06 -7.58
C GLN A 195 -17.21 5.95 -6.62
N LEU A 196 -16.94 6.15 -5.34
CA LEU A 196 -17.59 5.40 -4.28
C LEU A 196 -17.92 6.32 -3.09
N SER A 197 -18.97 6.01 -2.35
CA SER A 197 -19.37 6.75 -1.15
C SER A 197 -19.73 5.79 -0.03
N ILE A 198 -19.12 5.97 1.15
CA ILE A 198 -19.38 5.17 2.34
C ILE A 198 -20.13 6.03 3.35
N SER A 199 -21.29 5.58 3.79
CA SER A 199 -22.13 6.32 4.74
C SER A 199 -22.67 5.40 5.83
N PRO A 200 -22.61 5.78 7.12
CA PRO A 200 -23.39 5.11 8.15
C PRO A 200 -24.88 5.22 7.84
N ILE A 201 -25.64 4.16 8.13
CA ILE A 201 -27.09 4.17 7.89
C ILE A 201 -27.75 5.27 8.72
N GLY A 202 -28.61 6.07 8.07
CA GLY A 202 -29.31 7.19 8.71
C GLY A 202 -28.45 8.43 8.98
N SER A 203 -27.20 8.46 8.51
CA SER A 203 -26.32 9.63 8.61
C SER A 203 -26.25 10.40 7.30
N THR A 204 -26.07 11.72 7.40
CA THR A 204 -25.68 12.58 6.28
C THR A 204 -24.16 12.67 6.11
N LYS A 205 -23.39 12.12 7.06
CA LYS A 205 -21.93 12.10 7.01
C LYS A 205 -21.45 10.91 6.18
N SER A 206 -20.39 11.10 5.41
CA SER A 206 -19.87 10.10 4.50
C SER A 206 -18.37 10.26 4.23
N LYS A 207 -17.78 9.21 3.65
CA LYS A 207 -16.49 9.23 2.98
C LYS A 207 -16.70 8.98 1.50
N GLN A 208 -16.44 9.99 0.67
CA GLN A 208 -16.50 9.89 -0.78
C GLN A 208 -15.09 9.72 -1.34
N VAL A 209 -14.93 8.86 -2.34
CA VAL A 209 -13.73 8.78 -3.17
C VAL A 209 -14.12 8.98 -4.62
N ASP A 210 -13.44 9.91 -5.28
CA ASP A 210 -13.56 10.19 -6.71
C ASP A 210 -12.23 9.86 -7.39
N ILE A 211 -12.28 9.26 -8.58
CA ILE A 211 -11.10 8.83 -9.34
C ILE A 211 -11.13 9.45 -10.73
N ILE A 212 -10.01 10.07 -11.12
CA ILE A 212 -9.76 10.55 -12.48
C ILE A 212 -8.70 9.63 -13.07
N TYR A 213 -8.95 9.16 -14.30
CA TYR A 213 -8.08 8.21 -15.00
C TYR A 213 -7.29 8.88 -16.13
N GLN A 214 -6.04 8.44 -16.28
CA GLN A 214 -5.20 8.59 -17.46
C GLN A 214 -5.19 7.29 -18.28
N GLU A 215 -4.73 7.35 -19.53
CA GLU A 215 -4.59 6.18 -20.40
C GLU A 215 -3.14 6.00 -20.83
N TRP A 216 -2.68 4.76 -20.79
CA TRP A 216 -1.37 4.38 -21.29
C TRP A 216 -1.46 3.03 -22.01
N LYS A 217 -1.07 2.99 -23.28
CA LYS A 217 -1.16 1.81 -24.16
C LYS A 217 -2.53 1.10 -24.10
N GLY A 218 -3.62 1.85 -24.08
CA GLY A 218 -4.99 1.33 -24.03
C GLY A 218 -5.45 0.83 -22.65
N VAL A 219 -4.62 0.93 -21.61
CA VAL A 219 -4.99 0.59 -20.23
C VAL A 219 -5.20 1.88 -19.43
N LYS A 220 -6.27 1.92 -18.64
CA LYS A 220 -6.58 3.06 -17.77
C LYS A 220 -5.89 2.90 -16.42
N TYR A 221 -5.20 3.96 -16.00
CA TYR A 221 -4.58 4.06 -14.69
C TYR A 221 -5.07 5.32 -13.99
N PRO A 222 -5.01 5.39 -12.66
CA PRO A 222 -5.37 6.59 -11.93
C PRO A 222 -4.41 7.71 -12.27
N GLN A 223 -4.96 8.88 -12.50
CA GLN A 223 -4.24 10.14 -12.54
C GLN A 223 -4.40 10.89 -11.22
N GLN A 224 -5.61 10.84 -10.64
CA GLN A 224 -5.90 11.46 -9.36
C GLN A 224 -6.95 10.65 -8.60
N VAL A 225 -6.76 10.52 -7.30
CA VAL A 225 -7.75 9.98 -6.36
C VAL A 225 -8.01 11.04 -5.31
N THR A 226 -9.28 11.43 -5.13
CA THR A 226 -9.67 12.42 -4.13
C THR A 226 -10.59 11.75 -3.12
N LEU A 227 -10.19 11.74 -1.85
CA LEU A 227 -11.00 11.32 -0.72
C LEU A 227 -11.53 12.56 0.00
N ARG A 228 -12.84 12.60 0.26
CA ARG A 228 -13.48 13.62 1.09
C ARG A 228 -14.21 12.93 2.23
N SER A 229 -13.95 13.35 3.47
CA SER A 229 -14.53 12.77 4.67
C SER A 229 -15.28 13.83 5.45
N THR A 230 -16.61 13.77 5.45
CA THR A 230 -17.48 14.60 6.31
C THR A 230 -17.79 13.92 7.66
N LEU A 231 -17.15 12.78 7.93
CA LEU A 231 -17.23 12.12 9.23
C LEU A 231 -16.54 12.93 10.33
N SER A 232 -15.48 13.65 9.96
CA SER A 232 -14.74 14.58 10.81
C SER A 232 -15.33 15.99 10.73
N ASP A 233 -15.11 16.79 11.77
CA ASP A 233 -15.41 18.23 11.78
C ASP A 233 -14.15 18.99 12.25
N PRO A 234 -13.52 19.80 11.37
CA PRO A 234 -13.90 20.08 9.99
C PRO A 234 -13.79 18.84 9.08
N PRO A 235 -14.48 18.84 7.92
CA PRO A 235 -14.29 17.82 6.90
C PRO A 235 -12.83 17.73 6.47
N LEU A 236 -12.35 16.51 6.26
CA LEU A 236 -10.98 16.24 5.84
C LEU A 236 -10.96 15.90 4.35
N THR A 237 -9.93 16.35 3.65
CA THR A 237 -9.67 15.97 2.26
C THR A 237 -8.31 15.32 2.15
N SER A 238 -8.25 14.26 1.34
CA SER A 238 -6.99 13.67 0.91
C SER A 238 -6.96 13.64 -0.61
N VAL A 239 -5.81 13.95 -1.21
CA VAL A 239 -5.64 13.96 -2.66
C VAL A 239 -4.36 13.22 -3.01
N THR A 240 -4.47 12.14 -3.77
CA THR A 240 -3.33 11.45 -4.39
C THR A 240 -3.27 11.81 -5.86
N LYS A 241 -2.11 12.24 -6.35
CA LYS A 241 -1.85 12.52 -7.77
C LYS A 241 -0.74 11.63 -8.29
N PHE A 242 -0.93 11.05 -9.45
CA PHE A 242 0.03 10.16 -10.08
C PHE A 242 0.65 10.84 -11.30
N SER A 243 1.94 10.62 -11.50
CA SER A 243 2.60 10.98 -12.74
C SER A 243 2.10 10.12 -13.90
N GLU A 244 2.56 10.45 -15.10
CA GLU A 244 2.41 9.55 -16.25
C GLU A 244 2.98 8.17 -15.95
N ILE A 245 2.26 7.13 -16.39
CA ILE A 245 2.73 5.75 -16.34
C ILE A 245 3.75 5.50 -17.43
N ARG A 246 4.84 4.80 -17.11
CA ARG A 246 5.92 4.47 -18.05
C ARG A 246 6.36 3.01 -17.90
N GLU A 247 7.07 2.50 -18.91
CA GLU A 247 7.78 1.23 -18.76
C GLU A 247 8.87 1.39 -17.70
N CYS A 248 9.06 0.36 -16.87
CA CYS A 248 10.11 0.38 -15.86
C CYS A 248 11.49 0.29 -16.54
N THR A 249 12.39 1.17 -16.12
CA THR A 249 13.77 1.25 -16.61
C THR A 249 14.80 0.86 -15.55
N LYS A 250 14.34 0.43 -14.38
CA LYS A 250 15.20 0.08 -13.24
C LYS A 250 15.88 -1.27 -13.47
N ASP A 251 17.17 -1.31 -13.18
CA ASP A 251 17.93 -2.56 -13.12
C ASP A 251 17.42 -3.47 -12.00
N PRO A 252 17.56 -4.80 -12.11
CA PRO A 252 17.18 -5.75 -11.05
C PRO A 252 17.77 -5.42 -9.68
N SER A 253 18.98 -4.86 -9.65
CA SER A 253 19.67 -4.46 -8.42
C SER A 253 18.93 -3.36 -7.65
N PHE A 254 18.06 -2.59 -8.29
CA PHE A 254 17.19 -1.62 -7.62
C PHE A 254 16.21 -2.28 -6.64
N PHE A 255 15.85 -3.55 -6.84
CA PHE A 255 14.91 -4.30 -6.00
C PHE A 255 15.61 -5.16 -4.94
N SER A 256 16.93 -5.06 -4.86
CA SER A 256 17.77 -5.82 -3.94
C SER A 256 17.76 -5.22 -2.53
N LEU A 257 17.84 -6.06 -1.50
CA LEU A 257 18.10 -5.61 -0.12
C LEU A 257 19.50 -4.96 -0.02
N THR A 258 20.43 -5.42 -0.84
CA THR A 258 21.79 -4.86 -0.95
C THR A 258 21.81 -3.44 -1.53
N ALA A 259 20.76 -2.99 -2.24
CA ALA A 259 20.58 -1.58 -2.59
C ALA A 259 20.52 -0.68 -1.35
N PHE A 260 20.12 -1.25 -0.21
CA PHE A 260 19.98 -0.59 1.08
C PHE A 260 21.11 -0.96 2.06
N GLY A 261 22.13 -1.70 1.62
CA GLY A 261 23.21 -2.20 2.51
C GLY A 261 22.76 -3.36 3.42
N LEU A 262 21.65 -4.01 3.11
CA LEU A 262 21.15 -5.18 3.83
C LEU A 262 21.58 -6.48 3.13
N PRO A 263 21.66 -7.62 3.83
CA PRO A 263 22.07 -8.88 3.23
C PRO A 263 20.95 -9.44 2.34
N GLU A 264 21.30 -10.09 1.24
CA GLU A 264 20.32 -10.84 0.46
C GLU A 264 19.95 -12.15 1.15
N VAL A 265 18.73 -12.60 0.90
CA VAL A 265 18.29 -13.97 1.23
C VAL A 265 19.00 -14.95 0.31
N ALA A 266 19.36 -16.12 0.85
CA ALA A 266 20.00 -17.18 0.09
C ALA A 266 19.15 -17.55 -1.15
N GLY A 267 19.80 -17.61 -2.32
CA GLY A 267 19.15 -17.94 -3.59
C GLY A 267 18.52 -16.77 -4.33
N VAL A 268 18.56 -15.55 -3.78
CA VAL A 268 18.18 -14.33 -4.52
C VAL A 268 19.43 -13.62 -5.02
N ASP A 269 19.61 -13.60 -6.33
CA ASP A 269 20.66 -12.83 -7.01
C ASP A 269 20.00 -11.81 -7.95
N LEU A 270 20.00 -10.55 -7.53
CA LEU A 270 19.50 -9.42 -8.30
C LEU A 270 20.64 -8.58 -8.90
N GLY A 271 21.81 -9.19 -9.10
CA GLY A 271 22.94 -8.56 -9.80
C GLY A 271 23.76 -7.59 -8.95
N LYS A 272 23.51 -7.49 -7.64
CA LYS A 272 24.39 -6.78 -6.70
C LYS A 272 24.96 -7.77 -5.69
N SER A 273 26.28 -7.90 -5.66
CA SER A 273 26.96 -8.80 -4.73
C SER A 273 26.58 -8.45 -3.29
N THR A 274 26.14 -9.46 -2.53
CA THR A 274 25.92 -9.31 -1.09
C THR A 274 27.24 -8.86 -0.45
N PRO A 275 27.30 -7.70 0.23
CA PRO A 275 28.55 -7.20 0.81
C PRO A 275 28.85 -7.98 2.09
N VAL A 276 29.22 -9.25 1.96
CA VAL A 276 29.60 -10.13 3.09
C VAL A 276 30.70 -9.48 3.94
N TRP A 277 31.57 -8.67 3.34
CA TRP A 277 32.62 -7.95 4.04
C TRP A 277 32.11 -6.88 5.03
N GLU A 278 30.98 -6.21 4.75
CA GLU A 278 30.40 -5.23 5.69
C GLU A 278 29.90 -5.93 6.96
N TRP A 279 29.29 -7.11 6.80
CA TRP A 279 28.86 -7.96 7.90
C TRP A 279 30.03 -8.52 8.70
N LEU A 280 31.10 -8.92 8.03
CA LEU A 280 32.33 -9.36 8.68
C LEU A 280 32.97 -8.23 9.50
N LEU A 281 32.98 -6.99 8.98
CA LEU A 281 33.49 -5.82 9.70
C LEU A 281 32.61 -5.44 10.90
N ALA A 282 31.30 -5.49 10.75
CA ALA A 282 30.36 -5.25 11.85
C ALA A 282 30.52 -6.33 12.95
N GLY A 283 30.57 -7.60 12.57
CA GLY A 283 30.82 -8.72 13.48
C GLY A 283 32.16 -8.60 14.20
N ALA A 284 33.24 -8.26 13.47
CA ALA A 284 34.55 -8.01 14.05
C ALA A 284 34.55 -6.83 15.03
N SER A 285 33.79 -5.77 14.76
CA SER A 285 33.66 -4.60 15.63
C SER A 285 32.93 -4.94 16.93
N VAL A 286 31.87 -5.74 16.86
CA VAL A 286 31.14 -6.24 18.04
C VAL A 286 32.04 -7.15 18.88
N LEU A 287 32.79 -8.05 18.25
CA LEU A 287 33.75 -8.92 18.93
C LEU A 287 34.89 -8.12 19.59
N ALA A 288 35.40 -7.08 18.93
CA ALA A 288 36.41 -6.19 19.48
C ALA A 288 35.89 -5.40 20.69
N ALA A 289 34.67 -4.88 20.63
CA ALA A 289 34.02 -4.20 21.74
C ALA A 289 33.78 -5.14 22.93
N ALA A 290 33.30 -6.37 22.66
CA ALA A 290 33.15 -7.40 23.67
C ALA A 290 34.50 -7.78 24.32
N ALA A 291 35.54 -7.97 23.53
CA ALA A 291 36.89 -8.24 24.03
C ALA A 291 37.42 -7.08 24.90
N GLY A 292 37.16 -5.83 24.51
CA GLY A 292 37.48 -4.64 25.32
C GLY A 292 36.75 -4.64 26.66
N LEU A 293 35.46 -4.97 26.67
CA LEU A 293 34.65 -5.09 27.88
C LEU A 293 35.18 -6.20 28.80
N PHE A 294 35.47 -7.40 28.27
CA PHE A 294 36.03 -8.50 29.06
C PHE A 294 37.39 -8.14 29.65
N ARG A 295 38.27 -7.49 28.86
CA ARG A 295 39.56 -7.01 29.34
C ARG A 295 39.43 -5.96 30.43
N TRP A 296 38.47 -5.04 30.30
CA TRP A 296 38.16 -4.05 31.32
C TRP A 296 37.65 -4.71 32.62
N LEU A 297 36.75 -5.70 32.51
CA LEU A 297 36.25 -6.47 33.67
C LEU A 297 37.36 -7.24 34.39
N GLN A 298 38.30 -7.86 33.65
CA GLN A 298 39.47 -8.53 34.24
C GLN A 298 40.42 -7.56 34.95
N LEU A 299 40.64 -6.36 34.40
CA LEU A 299 41.46 -5.34 35.05
C LEU A 299 40.79 -4.75 36.30
N ARG A 300 39.45 -4.79 36.35
CA ARG A 300 38.68 -4.28 37.49
C ARG A 300 38.80 -5.18 38.73
N SER A 301 38.92 -6.51 38.57
CA SER A 301 39.18 -7.41 39.70
C SER A 301 40.59 -7.24 40.26
N LEU A 302 41.58 -6.95 39.41
CA LEU A 302 42.96 -6.70 39.82
C LEU A 302 43.11 -5.39 40.63
N ARG A 303 42.28 -4.37 40.37
CA ARG A 303 42.26 -3.12 41.15
C ARG A 303 41.62 -3.23 42.53
N LYS A 304 41.00 -4.36 42.89
CA LYS A 304 40.50 -4.62 44.25
C LYS A 304 41.47 -5.43 45.12
N GLY A 305 42.67 -5.73 44.61
CA GLY A 305 43.68 -6.57 45.29
C GLY A 305 44.97 -5.85 45.68
N THR A 306 44.92 -4.55 45.99
CA THR A 306 46.07 -3.84 46.57
C THR A 306 45.59 -2.85 47.62
N ILE A 307 45.06 -3.39 48.72
CA ILE A 307 45.15 -2.74 50.02
C ILE A 307 46.03 -3.68 50.84
N ALA A 308 47.33 -3.34 50.89
CA ALA A 308 48.26 -3.77 51.92
C ALA A 308 48.66 -2.49 52.67
#